data_AF-A0A2V8UWD6-F1
#
_entry.id   AF-A0A2V8UWD6-F1
#
_cell.length_a   1.000
_cell.length_b   1.000
_cell.length_c   1.000
_cell.angle_alpha   90.00
_cell.angle_beta   90.00
_cell.angle_gamma   90.00
#
_symmetry.space_group_name_H-M   'P 1'
#
loop_
_entity.id
_entity.type
_entity.pdbx_description
1 polymer ?
#
loop_
_entity_poly.entity_id
_entity_poly.type
_entity_poly.pdbx_seq_one_letter_code
_entity_poly.pdbx_strand_id
1 'polypeptide(L)'
;MDGQVISVYDPIVHKKVGEDDRDSDPPWVLCQRPCIRGGELAAALLELHYDDASGIDSAPLQMKANNGIFIIDDFGRQQMPPRELLNRWIVPLDRRVDYLSLRYGLKFEIPFEVLVVFATNTRHEDREPVASEEDLARAAQLYFATEEGRSARDLFPPGRPEFHF
;
A
#
# COMPACT_ATOMS: atom_id res chain seq x y z
N MET A 1 7.08 8.37 -27.32
CA MET A 1 5.79 8.50 -26.59
C MET A 1 6.15 8.36 -25.13
N ASP A 2 6.30 9.54 -24.52
CA ASP A 2 6.67 9.95 -23.16
C ASP A 2 7.32 8.88 -22.28
N GLY A 3 8.64 8.74 -22.40
CA GLY A 3 9.49 7.89 -21.56
C GLY A 3 9.59 8.37 -20.11
N GLN A 4 8.45 8.66 -19.48
CA GLN A 4 8.35 9.02 -18.08
C GLN A 4 8.63 7.78 -17.23
N VAL A 5 9.55 7.94 -16.28
CA VAL A 5 10.02 6.85 -15.45
C VAL A 5 9.35 6.98 -14.08
N ILE A 6 8.71 5.90 -13.64
CA ILE A 6 8.18 5.78 -12.28
C ILE A 6 9.13 4.88 -11.49
N SER A 7 9.72 5.43 -10.43
CA SER A 7 10.55 4.68 -9.50
C SER A 7 9.68 3.98 -8.46
N VAL A 8 9.59 2.64 -8.59
CA VAL A 8 8.84 1.79 -7.66
C VAL A 8 9.76 1.23 -6.58
N TYR A 9 10.94 0.75 -6.95
CA TYR A 9 11.92 0.28 -5.99
C TYR A 9 12.40 1.45 -5.12
N ASP A 10 12.43 1.20 -3.83
CA ASP A 10 12.79 2.17 -2.81
C ASP A 10 13.56 1.41 -1.72
N PRO A 11 14.87 1.66 -1.56
CA PRO A 11 15.71 0.91 -0.64
C PRO A 11 15.35 1.11 0.83
N ILE A 12 14.49 2.08 1.17
CA ILE A 12 13.98 2.28 2.53
C ILE A 12 12.98 1.20 2.89
N VAL A 13 12.15 0.77 1.93
CA VAL A 13 11.03 -0.16 2.17
C VAL A 13 11.17 -1.51 1.45
N HIS A 14 12.02 -1.59 0.42
CA HIS A 14 12.31 -2.80 -0.31
C HIS A 14 13.66 -3.38 0.10
N LYS A 15 13.67 -4.68 0.36
CA LYS A 15 14.90 -5.43 0.63
C LYS A 15 15.32 -6.20 -0.61
N LYS A 16 16.40 -5.76 -1.26
CA LYS A 16 17.00 -6.46 -2.41
C LYS A 16 17.35 -7.91 -2.06
N VAL A 17 17.17 -8.82 -3.02
CA VAL A 17 17.52 -10.24 -2.91
C VAL A 17 18.55 -10.56 -4.00
N GLY A 18 19.64 -11.21 -3.61
CA GLY A 18 20.72 -11.57 -4.52
C GLY A 18 21.64 -10.40 -4.89
N GLU A 19 22.71 -10.72 -5.60
CA GLU A 19 23.52 -9.73 -6.32
C GLU A 19 22.81 -9.36 -7.63
N ASP A 20 23.22 -8.28 -8.30
CA ASP A 20 22.67 -7.94 -9.62
C ASP A 20 22.92 -9.13 -10.56
N ASP A 21 21.87 -9.87 -10.84
CA ASP A 21 21.90 -10.89 -11.86
C ASP A 21 22.11 -10.13 -13.17
N ARG A 22 23.30 -10.27 -13.76
CA ARG A 22 23.68 -9.55 -14.98
C ARG A 22 22.80 -9.90 -16.18
N ASP A 23 21.98 -10.95 -16.02
CA ASP A 23 20.99 -11.44 -16.98
C ASP A 23 19.55 -10.93 -16.67
N SER A 24 19.32 -10.19 -15.58
CA SER A 24 18.06 -9.46 -15.40
C SER A 24 18.06 -8.24 -16.33
N ASP A 25 17.03 -8.12 -17.17
CA ASP A 25 16.85 -6.94 -18.01
C ASP A 25 16.82 -5.68 -17.13
N PRO A 26 17.78 -4.75 -17.28
CA PRO A 26 17.67 -3.45 -16.64
C PRO A 26 16.39 -2.76 -17.13
N PRO A 27 15.62 -2.08 -16.26
CA PRO A 27 16.01 -1.54 -14.96
C PRO A 27 15.46 -2.31 -13.73
N TRP A 28 15.17 -3.61 -13.83
CA TRP A 28 14.50 -4.33 -12.74
C TRP A 28 15.44 -4.69 -11.58
N VAL A 29 14.92 -4.63 -10.34
CA VAL A 29 15.62 -5.05 -9.12
C VAL A 29 14.82 -6.14 -8.42
N LEU A 30 15.43 -7.31 -8.24
CA LEU A 30 14.81 -8.38 -7.46
C LEU A 30 14.80 -8.02 -5.97
N CYS A 31 13.63 -8.09 -5.33
CA CYS A 31 13.46 -7.81 -3.91
C CYS A 31 12.53 -8.81 -3.22
N GLN A 32 12.57 -8.85 -1.89
CA GLN A 32 11.61 -9.59 -1.07
C GLN A 32 10.21 -8.99 -1.27
N ARG A 33 9.16 -9.82 -1.12
CA ARG A 33 7.78 -9.32 -1.13
C ARG A 33 7.65 -8.14 -0.15
N PRO A 34 7.18 -6.97 -0.61
CA PRO A 34 7.17 -5.77 0.21
C PRO A 34 6.18 -5.90 1.37
N CYS A 35 6.55 -5.36 2.53
CA CYS A 35 5.66 -5.18 3.66
C CYS A 35 5.82 -3.73 4.12
N ILE A 36 4.88 -2.88 3.70
CA ILE A 36 4.93 -1.43 3.90
C ILE A 36 3.91 -1.05 4.98
N ARG A 37 4.27 -0.05 5.79
CA ARG A 37 3.47 0.44 6.91
C ARG A 37 3.16 1.92 6.71
N GLY A 38 1.89 2.28 6.68
CA GLY A 38 1.38 3.64 6.47
C GLY A 38 0.78 4.24 7.74
N GLY A 39 1.58 4.40 8.80
CA GLY A 39 1.09 4.94 10.09
C GLY A 39 0.55 6.38 9.99
N GLU A 40 1.30 7.28 9.36
CA GLU A 40 0.86 8.66 9.07
C GLU A 40 0.36 8.76 7.62
N LEU A 41 -0.73 8.07 7.31
CA LEU A 41 -1.26 8.07 5.94
C LEU A 41 -1.92 9.41 5.60
N ALA A 42 -1.38 10.06 4.56
CA ALA A 42 -1.94 11.25 3.94
C ALA A 42 -2.30 10.96 2.48
N ALA A 43 -3.29 11.68 1.94
CA ALA A 43 -3.78 11.50 0.57
C ALA A 43 -2.64 11.52 -0.48
N ALA A 44 -1.68 12.42 -0.30
CA ALA A 44 -0.54 12.59 -1.20
C ALA A 44 0.36 11.35 -1.31
N LEU A 45 0.42 10.50 -0.28
CA LEU A 45 1.21 9.26 -0.30
C LEU A 45 0.56 8.15 -1.16
N LEU A 46 -0.68 8.36 -1.58
CA LEU A 46 -1.45 7.46 -2.44
C LEU A 46 -1.44 7.89 -3.91
N GLU A 47 -0.78 9.00 -4.23
CA GLU A 47 -0.64 9.55 -5.57
C GLU A 47 0.83 9.53 -6.04
N LEU A 48 1.04 9.64 -7.35
CA LEU A 48 2.38 9.87 -7.88
C LEU A 48 2.91 11.23 -7.44
N HIS A 49 4.18 11.25 -7.05
CA HIS A 49 4.86 12.49 -6.73
C HIS A 49 6.05 12.69 -7.67
N TYR A 50 5.94 13.69 -8.54
CA TYR A 50 6.95 14.05 -9.53
C TYR A 50 8.04 14.90 -8.88
N ASP A 51 9.30 14.50 -9.03
CA ASP A 51 10.46 15.30 -8.66
C ASP A 51 10.98 16.10 -9.86
N ASP A 52 10.87 17.43 -9.79
CA ASP A 52 11.35 18.34 -10.85
C ASP A 52 12.87 18.29 -11.05
N ALA A 53 13.64 17.93 -10.02
CA ALA A 53 15.09 17.88 -10.11
C ALA A 53 15.58 16.65 -10.88
N SER A 54 14.98 15.48 -10.64
CA SER A 54 15.35 14.22 -11.29
C SER A 54 14.53 13.91 -12.54
N GLY A 55 13.35 14.53 -12.70
CA GLY A 55 12.41 14.24 -13.77
C GLY A 55 11.74 12.86 -13.67
N ILE A 56 11.66 12.32 -12.45
CA ILE A 56 11.18 10.96 -12.17
C ILE A 56 9.98 11.06 -11.22
N ASP A 57 8.95 10.25 -11.45
CA ASP A 57 7.87 10.08 -10.50
C ASP A 57 8.23 9.03 -9.46
N SER A 58 7.96 9.34 -8.19
CA SER A 58 7.97 8.36 -7.12
C SER A 58 6.61 7.65 -7.04
N ALA A 59 6.65 6.32 -6.97
CA ALA A 59 5.45 5.50 -6.87
C ALA A 59 4.73 5.69 -5.52
N PRO A 60 3.39 5.65 -5.49
CA PRO A 60 2.63 5.71 -4.25
C PRO A 60 2.77 4.43 -3.42
N LEU A 61 2.39 4.49 -2.14
CA LEU A 61 2.63 3.39 -1.19
C LEU A 61 1.97 2.07 -1.60
N GLN A 62 0.74 2.09 -2.12
CA GLN A 62 0.05 0.89 -2.58
C GLN A 62 0.77 0.23 -3.77
N MET A 63 1.38 1.03 -4.65
CA MET A 63 2.13 0.53 -5.81
C MET A 63 3.45 -0.06 -5.37
N LYS A 64 4.13 0.56 -4.39
CA LYS A 64 5.33 0.01 -3.75
C LYS A 64 5.03 -1.28 -2.97
N ALA A 65 3.84 -1.42 -2.40
CA ALA A 65 3.43 -2.59 -1.63
C ALA A 65 2.83 -3.72 -2.49
N ASN A 66 2.76 -3.55 -3.81
CA ASN A 66 2.10 -4.47 -4.72
C ASN A 66 2.72 -5.89 -4.65
N ASN A 67 1.90 -6.94 -4.78
CA ASN A 67 2.27 -8.35 -4.51
C ASN A 67 2.77 -8.62 -3.08
N GLY A 68 2.51 -7.71 -2.15
CA GLY A 68 2.93 -7.77 -0.77
C GLY A 68 1.82 -7.32 0.18
N ILE A 69 2.22 -6.68 1.27
CA ILE A 69 1.32 -6.28 2.35
C ILE A 69 1.43 -4.78 2.56
N PHE A 70 0.28 -4.11 2.68
CA PHE A 70 0.20 -2.73 3.09
C PHE A 70 -0.58 -2.60 4.41
N ILE A 71 0.14 -2.31 5.49
CA ILE A 71 -0.41 -2.19 6.83
C ILE A 71 -0.72 -0.72 7.11
N ILE A 72 -1.97 -0.42 7.47
CA ILE A 72 -2.39 0.87 7.98
C ILE A 72 -2.55 0.73 9.49
N ASP A 73 -1.58 1.28 10.23
CA ASP A 73 -1.63 1.28 11.70
C ASP A 73 -2.48 2.43 12.23
N ASP A 74 -2.97 2.27 13.46
CA ASP A 74 -3.82 3.24 14.15
C ASP A 74 -4.99 3.72 13.28
N PHE A 75 -5.60 2.79 12.54
CA PHE A 75 -6.73 3.09 11.64
C PHE A 75 -7.85 3.82 12.39
N GLY A 76 -8.26 4.96 11.84
CA GLY A 76 -9.14 5.94 12.50
C GLY A 76 -8.44 7.21 12.98
N ARG A 77 -7.10 7.23 13.03
CA ARG A 77 -6.30 8.40 13.47
C ARG A 77 -5.46 9.04 12.35
N GLN A 78 -5.66 8.63 11.10
CA GLN A 78 -4.97 9.21 9.94
C GLN A 78 -5.42 10.65 9.68
N GLN A 79 -4.59 11.42 8.96
CA GLN A 79 -4.99 12.74 8.47
C GLN A 79 -6.15 12.65 7.46
N MET A 80 -6.17 11.58 6.66
CA MET A 80 -7.28 11.25 5.76
C MET A 80 -8.39 10.53 6.54
N PRO A 81 -9.66 10.96 6.42
CA PRO A 81 -10.79 10.26 7.03
C PRO A 81 -10.87 8.80 6.55
N PRO A 82 -11.12 7.82 7.43
CA PRO A 82 -11.26 6.40 7.07
C PRO A 82 -12.20 6.15 5.89
N ARG A 83 -13.37 6.82 5.88
CA ARG A 83 -14.35 6.70 4.80
C ARG A 83 -13.80 7.13 3.44
N GLU A 84 -12.96 8.16 3.40
CA GLU A 84 -12.37 8.65 2.16
C GLU A 84 -11.36 7.65 1.59
N LEU A 85 -10.52 7.09 2.46
CA LEU A 85 -9.56 6.04 2.07
C LEU A 85 -10.27 4.81 1.50
N LEU A 86 -11.37 4.40 2.12
CA LEU A 86 -12.14 3.25 1.66
C LEU A 86 -12.87 3.54 0.35
N ASN A 87 -13.51 4.69 0.22
CA ASN A 87 -14.14 5.09 -1.04
C ASN A 87 -13.15 5.12 -2.20
N ARG A 88 -11.88 5.45 -1.94
CA ARG A 88 -10.81 5.37 -2.94
C ARG A 88 -10.53 3.93 -3.37
N TRP A 89 -10.49 2.99 -2.42
CA TRP A 89 -10.00 1.63 -2.66
C TRP A 89 -11.06 0.55 -2.82
N ILE A 90 -12.34 0.83 -2.57
CA ILE A 90 -13.43 -0.14 -2.81
C ILE A 90 -13.34 -0.70 -4.24
N VAL A 91 -13.16 0.16 -5.24
CA VAL A 91 -13.07 -0.26 -6.65
C VAL A 91 -11.73 -0.95 -6.97
N PRO A 92 -10.56 -0.39 -6.59
CA PRO A 92 -9.29 -1.07 -6.79
C PRO A 92 -9.17 -2.46 -6.15
N LEU A 93 -9.73 -2.62 -4.95
CA LEU A 93 -9.74 -3.91 -4.26
C LEU A 93 -10.64 -4.93 -4.95
N ASP A 94 -11.83 -4.52 -5.39
CA ASP A 94 -12.78 -5.39 -6.11
C ASP A 94 -12.22 -5.82 -7.49
N ARG A 95 -11.61 -4.88 -8.22
CA ARG A 95 -11.16 -5.10 -9.60
C ARG A 95 -9.70 -5.51 -9.74
N ARG A 96 -8.92 -5.46 -8.64
CA ARG A 96 -7.46 -5.62 -8.63
C ARG A 96 -6.70 -4.65 -9.54
N VAL A 97 -7.27 -3.46 -9.77
CA VAL A 97 -6.67 -2.42 -10.63
C VAL A 97 -6.86 -1.04 -10.00
N ASP A 98 -5.77 -0.29 -9.83
CA ASP A 98 -5.80 1.12 -9.40
C ASP A 98 -5.49 2.05 -10.58
N TYR A 99 -6.00 3.27 -10.51
CA TYR A 99 -5.84 4.28 -11.54
C TYR A 99 -5.06 5.46 -11.00
N LEU A 100 -3.87 5.68 -11.56
CA LEU A 100 -3.03 6.82 -11.22
C LEU A 100 -3.07 7.89 -12.30
N SER A 101 -2.86 9.13 -11.91
CA SER A 101 -2.81 10.28 -12.82
C SER A 101 -1.40 10.86 -12.84
N LEU A 102 -0.86 11.05 -14.04
CA LEU A 102 0.38 11.80 -14.23
C LEU A 102 0.09 13.31 -14.12
N ARG A 103 1.12 14.12 -13.89
CA ARG A 103 0.98 15.58 -13.70
C ARG A 103 0.27 16.32 -14.84
N TYR A 104 0.34 15.80 -16.05
CA TYR A 104 -0.33 16.35 -17.24
C TYR A 104 -1.74 15.75 -17.46
N GLY A 105 -2.28 15.04 -16.48
CA GLY A 105 -3.65 14.56 -16.45
C GLY A 105 -3.91 13.22 -17.15
N LEU A 106 -2.89 12.61 -17.76
CA LEU A 106 -3.03 11.26 -18.32
C LEU A 106 -3.24 10.25 -17.20
N LYS A 107 -4.30 9.45 -17.33
CA LYS A 107 -4.60 8.36 -16.41
C LYS A 107 -4.10 7.04 -16.99
N PHE A 108 -3.59 6.18 -16.11
CA PHE A 108 -3.16 4.85 -16.48
C PHE A 108 -3.49 3.85 -15.37
N GLU A 109 -3.58 2.59 -15.78
CA GLU A 109 -3.91 1.47 -14.90
C GLU A 109 -2.63 0.86 -14.32
N ILE A 110 -2.68 0.50 -13.05
CA ILE A 110 -1.68 -0.33 -12.38
C ILE A 110 -2.36 -1.54 -11.72
N PRO A 111 -1.67 -2.68 -11.60
CA PRO A 111 -2.17 -3.78 -10.79
C PRO A 111 -2.29 -3.37 -9.32
N PHE A 112 -3.36 -3.84 -8.67
CA PHE A 112 -3.61 -3.65 -7.24
C PHE A 112 -3.72 -5.01 -6.56
N GLU A 113 -2.60 -5.73 -6.49
CA GLU A 113 -2.43 -7.07 -5.91
C GLU A 113 -1.86 -6.98 -4.49
N VAL A 114 -2.25 -5.96 -3.74
CA VAL A 114 -1.77 -5.69 -2.39
C VAL A 114 -2.75 -6.25 -1.36
N LEU A 115 -2.23 -6.95 -0.35
CA LEU A 115 -3.01 -7.29 0.84
C LEU A 115 -3.04 -6.08 1.77
N VAL A 116 -4.17 -5.37 1.81
CA VAL A 116 -4.37 -4.23 2.72
C VAL A 116 -4.81 -4.73 4.09
N VAL A 117 -4.09 -4.35 5.13
CA VAL A 117 -4.34 -4.71 6.53
C VAL A 117 -4.61 -3.45 7.33
N PHE A 118 -5.75 -3.40 8.03
CA PHE A 118 -6.12 -2.26 8.88
C PHE A 118 -5.92 -2.64 10.35
N ALA A 119 -4.84 -2.16 10.95
CA ALA A 119 -4.57 -2.35 12.36
C ALA A 119 -5.03 -1.13 13.16
N THR A 120 -5.64 -1.34 14.32
CA THR A 120 -6.02 -0.24 15.20
C THR A 120 -5.99 -0.67 16.66
N ASN A 121 -5.41 0.18 17.50
CA ASN A 121 -5.35 -0.02 18.94
C ASN A 121 -6.55 0.61 19.68
N THR A 122 -7.50 1.24 18.96
CA THR A 122 -8.70 1.82 19.59
C THR A 122 -9.77 0.77 19.81
N ARG A 123 -10.40 0.84 20.97
CA ARG A 123 -11.56 0.01 21.31
C ARG A 123 -12.72 0.33 20.36
N HIS A 124 -13.57 -0.66 20.11
CA HIS A 124 -14.72 -0.52 19.20
C HIS A 124 -15.61 0.68 19.57
N GLU A 125 -15.76 0.96 20.87
CA GLU A 125 -16.53 2.08 21.44
C GLU A 125 -16.00 3.48 21.10
N ASP A 126 -14.73 3.61 20.73
CA ASP A 126 -14.07 4.90 20.44
C ASP A 126 -13.93 5.17 18.93
N ARG A 127 -14.47 4.30 18.06
CA ARG A 127 -14.33 4.41 16.60
C ARG A 127 -15.47 5.24 16.01
N GLU A 128 -15.13 6.18 15.14
CA GLU A 128 -16.10 6.79 14.22
C GLU A 128 -16.78 5.67 13.40
N PRO A 129 -18.10 5.74 13.14
CA PRO A 129 -18.77 4.79 12.27
C PRO A 129 -18.15 4.83 10.87
N VAL A 130 -17.31 3.84 10.59
CA VAL A 130 -16.80 3.62 9.24
C VAL A 130 -17.98 3.12 8.38
N ALA A 131 -17.91 3.28 7.05
CA ALA A 131 -18.89 2.67 6.13
C ALA A 131 -19.23 1.22 6.55
N SER A 132 -20.45 0.76 6.26
CA SER A 132 -21.01 -0.46 6.87
C SER A 132 -19.96 -1.57 6.96
N GLU A 133 -19.81 -2.21 8.12
CA GLU A 133 -18.79 -3.25 8.35
C GLU A 133 -18.83 -4.35 7.27
N GLU A 134 -19.99 -4.52 6.61
CA GLU A 134 -20.21 -5.42 5.48
C GLU A 134 -19.53 -4.95 4.18
N ASP A 135 -19.53 -3.64 3.87
CA ASP A 135 -18.82 -3.07 2.71
C ASP A 135 -17.30 -3.17 2.89
N LEU A 136 -16.84 -2.99 4.12
CA LEU A 136 -15.45 -3.16 4.54
C LEU A 136 -14.98 -4.62 4.40
N ALA A 137 -15.77 -5.57 4.91
CA ALA A 137 -15.44 -6.99 4.89
C ALA A 137 -15.46 -7.60 3.48
N ARG A 138 -16.19 -6.99 2.54
CA ARG A 138 -16.24 -7.43 1.13
C ARG A 138 -15.06 -6.95 0.29
N ALA A 139 -14.54 -5.74 0.55
CA ALA A 139 -13.52 -5.14 -0.30
C ALA A 139 -12.10 -5.59 0.08
N ALA A 140 -11.76 -5.67 1.36
CA ALA A 140 -10.43 -6.09 1.79
C ALA A 140 -10.54 -7.25 2.77
N GLN A 141 -9.52 -8.11 2.82
CA GLN A 141 -9.34 -8.99 3.98
C GLN A 141 -9.04 -8.10 5.19
N LEU A 142 -10.11 -7.56 5.78
CA LEU A 142 -10.05 -6.58 6.85
C LEU A 142 -9.72 -7.32 8.15
N TYR A 143 -8.42 -7.49 8.43
CA TYR A 143 -7.98 -7.99 9.72
C TYR A 143 -7.93 -6.85 10.73
N PHE A 144 -9.03 -6.66 11.45
CA PHE A 144 -8.99 -5.86 12.67
C PHE A 144 -8.22 -6.62 13.74
N ALA A 145 -6.95 -6.28 13.89
CA ALA A 145 -6.13 -6.70 15.03
C ALA A 145 -6.69 -6.09 16.32
N THR A 146 -7.68 -6.75 16.92
CA THR A 146 -8.19 -6.41 18.25
C THR A 146 -7.86 -7.54 19.21
N GLU A 147 -6.58 -7.69 19.54
CA GLU A 147 -6.21 -8.46 20.73
C GLU A 147 -5.39 -7.56 21.65
N GLU A 148 -5.81 -7.52 22.91
CA GLU A 148 -5.15 -6.80 23.99
C GLU A 148 -3.63 -6.99 23.93
N GLY A 149 -2.92 -5.91 23.61
CA GLY A 149 -1.46 -5.85 23.70
C GLY A 149 -0.67 -6.46 22.54
N ARG A 150 -1.28 -6.92 21.44
CA ARG A 150 -0.55 -7.35 20.23
C ARG A 150 -0.57 -6.25 19.17
N SER A 151 0.60 -5.69 18.87
CA SER A 151 0.78 -4.72 17.79
C SER A 151 0.73 -5.40 16.43
N ALA A 152 0.54 -4.64 15.34
CA ALA A 152 0.65 -5.19 13.98
C ALA A 152 1.99 -5.91 13.71
N ARG A 153 3.05 -5.63 14.47
CA ARG A 153 4.33 -6.36 14.39
C ARG A 153 4.21 -7.81 14.87
N ASP A 154 3.28 -8.10 15.77
CA ASP A 154 3.08 -9.43 16.35
C ASP A 154 2.22 -10.32 15.42
N LEU A 155 1.38 -9.70 14.59
CA LEU A 155 0.60 -10.38 13.55
C LEU A 155 1.41 -10.62 12.26
N PHE A 156 2.39 -9.76 12.00
CA PHE A 156 3.27 -9.85 10.82
C PHE A 156 4.73 -9.64 11.25
N PRO A 157 5.36 -10.62 11.92
CA PRO A 157 6.75 -10.51 12.33
C PRO A 157 7.68 -10.34 11.12
N PRO A 158 8.79 -9.60 11.24
CA PRO A 158 9.77 -9.47 10.16
C PRO A 158 10.40 -10.83 9.84
N GLY A 159 10.00 -11.41 8.71
CA GLY A 159 10.28 -12.79 8.30
C GLY A 159 9.07 -13.31 7.52
N ARG A 160 9.26 -14.24 6.57
CA ARG A 160 8.21 -14.69 5.64
C ARG A 160 6.89 -14.91 6.40
N PRO A 161 5.87 -14.06 6.19
CA PRO A 161 4.54 -14.52 6.48
C PRO A 161 4.22 -15.53 5.37
N GLU A 162 4.06 -16.79 5.74
CA GLU A 162 3.57 -17.82 4.82
C GLU A 162 2.08 -17.58 4.55
N PHE A 163 1.79 -16.57 3.75
CA PHE A 163 0.52 -16.48 3.06
C PHE A 163 0.61 -17.41 1.86
N HIS A 164 0.00 -18.59 2.01
CA HIS A 164 -0.26 -19.49 0.89
C HIS A 164 -1.45 -18.90 0.12
N PHE A 165 -1.19 -18.36 -1.07
CA PHE A 165 -2.19 -17.89 -2.03
C PHE A 165 -2.55 -19.01 -3.01
#